data_AF-A0A2X3F331-F1
#
_entry.id   AF-A0A2X3F331-F1
#
_cell.length_a   1.000
_cell.length_b   1.000
_cell.length_c   1.000
_cell.angle_alpha   90.00
_cell.angle_beta   90.00
_cell.angle_gamma   90.00
#
_symmetry.space_group_name_H-M   'P 1'
#
loop_
_entity.id
_entity.type
_entity.pdbx_description
1 polymer ?
#
loop_
_entity_poly.entity_id
_entity_poly.type
_entity_poly.pdbx_seq_one_letter_code
_entity_poly.pdbx_strand_id
1 'polypeptide(L)'
;MVGRLDLPEDIYSQRVKAARHEVIKLADLMESEPLDIQIGIIDEAMPSSSFQVLSGPSHSVMVTSPFRLGEMPNVYNGIGTVTYAPEAVKKHEDLMIRLWRKAHKGREGGRSIEKTVKGYLLRHVL
;
A
#
# COMPACT_ATOMS: atom_id res chain seq x y z
N MET A 1 11.42 -7.31 12.19
CA MET A 1 10.31 -8.28 12.08
C MET A 1 9.13 -7.71 12.85
N VAL A 2 8.03 -7.39 12.17
CA VAL A 2 6.88 -6.70 12.79
C VAL A 2 6.00 -7.71 13.49
N GLY A 3 5.78 -7.49 14.79
CA GLY A 3 4.98 -8.36 15.63
C GLY A 3 5.83 -9.22 16.55
N ARG A 4 5.35 -9.41 17.78
CA ARG A 4 5.84 -10.47 18.66
C ARG A 4 5.76 -11.80 17.90
N LEU A 5 6.85 -12.54 17.88
CA LEU A 5 6.91 -13.88 17.25
C LEU A 5 6.48 -14.97 18.22
N ASP A 6 6.46 -14.62 19.50
CA ASP A 6 6.01 -15.41 20.64
C ASP A 6 4.53 -15.13 20.96
N LEU A 7 3.72 -14.81 19.95
CA LEU A 7 2.29 -14.62 20.18
C LEU A 7 1.63 -15.96 20.54
N PRO A 8 0.77 -15.98 21.56
CA PRO A 8 -0.13 -17.11 21.79
C PRO A 8 -0.92 -17.44 20.51
N GLU A 9 -1.14 -18.73 20.26
CA GLU A 9 -1.75 -19.24 19.02
C GLU A 9 -3.15 -18.64 18.76
N ASP A 10 -3.93 -18.41 19.82
CA ASP A 10 -5.24 -17.78 19.74
C ASP A 10 -5.15 -16.32 19.24
N ILE A 11 -4.17 -15.56 19.74
CA ILE A 11 -3.92 -14.17 19.32
C ILE A 11 -3.38 -14.13 17.89
N TYR A 12 -2.48 -15.06 17.54
CA TYR A 12 -1.96 -15.17 16.18
C TYR A 12 -3.09 -15.43 15.19
N SER A 13 -3.95 -16.41 15.48
CA SER A 13 -5.11 -16.74 14.65
C SER A 13 -6.09 -15.57 14.49
N GLN A 14 -6.36 -14.84 15.58
CA GLN A 14 -7.18 -13.62 15.53
C GLN A 14 -6.58 -12.55 14.62
N ARG A 15 -5.26 -12.33 14.68
CA ARG A 15 -4.58 -11.35 13.83
C ARG A 15 -4.58 -11.75 12.36
N VAL A 16 -4.35 -13.02 12.05
CA VAL A 16 -4.45 -13.53 10.67
C VAL A 16 -5.87 -13.35 10.14
N LYS A 17 -6.90 -13.63 10.95
CA LYS A 17 -8.30 -13.42 10.57
C LYS A 17 -8.61 -11.94 10.30
N ALA A 18 -8.12 -11.04 11.16
CA ALA A 18 -8.29 -9.60 11.00
C ALA A 18 -7.59 -9.09 9.72
N ALA A 19 -6.32 -9.44 9.53
CA ALA A 19 -5.55 -9.07 8.34
C ALA A 19 -6.21 -9.57 7.05
N ARG A 20 -6.71 -10.82 7.05
CA ARG A 20 -7.46 -11.36 5.91
C ARG A 20 -8.71 -10.53 5.62
N HIS A 21 -9.44 -10.15 6.66
CA HIS A 21 -10.66 -9.36 6.50
C HIS A 21 -10.36 -7.95 5.93
N GLU A 22 -9.28 -7.31 6.38
CA GLU A 22 -8.83 -6.02 5.84
C GLU A 22 -8.41 -6.12 4.37
N VAL A 23 -7.65 -7.15 4.01
CA VAL A 23 -7.19 -7.36 2.63
C VAL A 23 -8.38 -7.64 1.69
N ILE A 24 -9.40 -8.38 2.13
CA ILE A 24 -10.62 -8.59 1.36
C ILE A 24 -11.39 -7.27 1.18
N LYS A 25 -11.51 -6.45 2.23
CA LYS A 25 -12.12 -5.12 2.12
C LYS A 25 -11.42 -4.22 1.10
N LEU A 26 -10.10 -4.32 0.96
CA LEU A 26 -9.38 -3.61 -0.09
C LEU A 26 -9.77 -4.11 -1.49
N ALA A 27 -9.98 -5.42 -1.68
CA ALA A 27 -10.47 -5.95 -2.95
C ALA A 27 -11.88 -5.42 -3.28
N ASP A 28 -12.78 -5.38 -2.28
CA ASP A 28 -14.13 -4.82 -2.44
C ASP A 28 -14.09 -3.31 -2.77
N LEU A 29 -13.20 -2.56 -2.11
CA LEU A 29 -13.00 -1.13 -2.36
C LEU A 29 -12.44 -0.89 -3.77
N MET A 30 -11.53 -1.74 -4.22
CA MET A 30 -11.04 -1.72 -5.60
C MET A 30 -12.12 -2.05 -6.62
N GLU A 31 -13.06 -2.94 -6.32
CA GLU A 31 -14.14 -3.27 -7.26
C GLU A 31 -15.24 -2.20 -7.28
N SER A 32 -15.54 -1.61 -6.14
CA SER A 32 -16.59 -0.58 -6.02
C SER A 32 -16.17 0.79 -6.56
N GLU A 33 -14.87 1.09 -6.64
CA GLU A 33 -14.27 2.36 -7.09
C GLU A 33 -15.12 3.60 -6.73
N PRO A 34 -15.16 4.00 -5.44
CA PRO A 34 -15.86 5.22 -5.04
C PRO A 34 -15.35 6.42 -5.84
N LEU A 35 -16.24 7.38 -6.14
CA LEU A 35 -15.99 8.48 -7.08
C LEU A 35 -14.65 9.20 -6.87
N ASP A 36 -14.22 9.39 -5.61
CA ASP A 36 -13.04 10.19 -5.27
C ASP A 36 -11.79 9.36 -4.91
N ILE A 37 -11.88 8.02 -4.99
CA ILE A 37 -10.79 7.13 -4.59
C ILE A 37 -10.54 6.10 -5.67
N GLN A 38 -9.31 6.11 -6.20
CA GLN A 38 -8.84 5.09 -7.13
C GLN A 38 -7.65 4.35 -6.51
N ILE A 39 -7.69 3.02 -6.60
CA ILE A 39 -6.68 2.13 -6.04
C ILE A 39 -6.12 1.26 -7.16
N GLY A 40 -4.81 1.01 -7.12
CA GLY A 40 -4.13 0.17 -8.09
C GLY A 40 -3.07 -0.71 -7.42
N ILE A 41 -2.94 -1.94 -7.89
CA ILE A 41 -1.91 -2.90 -7.45
C ILE A 41 -0.80 -2.97 -8.48
N ILE A 42 0.44 -2.78 -8.03
CA ILE A 42 1.65 -2.81 -8.86
C ILE A 42 2.37 -4.13 -8.60
N ASP A 43 2.65 -4.90 -9.66
CA ASP A 43 3.41 -6.16 -9.61
C ASP A 43 4.85 -5.99 -10.14
N GLU A 44 5.39 -4.77 -10.00
CA GLU A 44 6.76 -4.42 -10.37
C GLU A 44 7.60 -4.12 -9.12
N ALA A 45 8.93 -4.16 -9.26
CA ALA A 45 9.83 -3.75 -8.19
C ALA A 45 9.54 -2.31 -7.75
N MET A 46 9.07 -2.17 -6.51
CA MET A 46 8.76 -0.86 -5.94
C MET A 46 10.04 -0.08 -5.62
N PRO A 47 10.00 1.26 -5.70
CA PRO A 47 11.08 2.10 -5.21
C PRO A 47 11.42 1.76 -3.75
N SER A 48 12.68 1.96 -3.38
CA SER A 48 13.14 1.69 -2.01
C SER A 48 12.47 2.58 -0.96
N SER A 49 11.78 3.66 -1.33
CA SER A 49 11.01 4.51 -0.43
C SER A 49 9.60 4.74 -0.96
N SER A 50 8.62 4.69 -0.06
CA SER A 50 7.29 5.23 -0.32
C SER A 50 7.35 6.76 -0.43
N PHE A 51 6.49 7.32 -1.26
CA PHE A 51 6.34 8.76 -1.43
C PHE A 51 4.88 9.10 -1.73
N GLN A 52 4.53 10.37 -1.56
CA GLN A 52 3.24 10.93 -1.96
C GLN A 52 3.52 12.17 -2.80
N VAL A 53 2.67 12.40 -3.80
CA VAL A 53 2.58 13.69 -4.49
C VAL A 53 1.24 14.29 -4.12
N LEU A 54 1.27 15.48 -3.55
CA LEU A 54 0.07 16.22 -3.18
C LEU A 54 -0.08 17.41 -4.12
N SER A 55 -1.11 17.38 -4.96
CA SER A 55 -1.38 18.41 -5.96
C SER A 55 -2.47 19.36 -5.48
N GLY A 56 -2.15 20.65 -5.41
CA GLY A 56 -3.09 21.73 -5.14
C GLY A 56 -3.36 22.60 -6.39
N PRO A 57 -4.20 23.64 -6.26
CA PRO A 57 -4.54 24.51 -7.39
C PRO A 57 -3.35 25.25 -8.03
N SER A 58 -2.31 25.54 -7.24
CA SER A 58 -1.16 26.36 -7.67
C SER A 58 0.14 25.58 -7.84
N HIS A 59 0.35 24.52 -7.04
CA HIS A 59 1.57 23.72 -7.11
C HIS A 59 1.35 22.30 -6.57
N SER A 60 2.21 21.36 -6.99
CA SER A 60 2.38 20.04 -6.38
C SER A 60 3.57 20.05 -5.40
N VAL A 61 3.49 19.23 -4.36
CA VAL A 61 4.61 18.94 -3.45
C VAL A 61 4.85 17.45 -3.36
N MET A 62 6.11 17.07 -3.12
CA MET A 62 6.48 15.67 -2.88
C MET A 62 6.74 15.47 -1.38
N VAL A 63 6.15 14.41 -0.82
CA VAL A 63 6.28 14.03 0.59
C VAL A 63 6.89 12.64 0.70
N THR A 64 7.91 12.50 1.53
CA THR A 64 8.47 11.20 1.93
C THR A 64 8.40 11.05 3.44
N SER A 65 8.24 9.80 3.90
CA SER A 65 8.42 9.43 5.29
C SER A 65 9.70 8.61 5.42
N PRO A 66 10.62 8.94 6.34
CA PRO A 66 11.75 8.07 6.65
C PRO A 66 11.31 6.77 7.33
N PHE A 67 10.08 6.74 7.89
CA PHE A 67 9.50 5.56 8.50
C PHE A 67 8.65 4.80 7.48
N ARG A 68 9.06 3.57 7.17
CA ARG A 68 8.33 2.68 6.28
C ARG A 68 7.28 1.90 7.08
N LEU A 69 6.16 1.61 6.44
CA LEU A 69 5.31 0.49 6.81
C LEU A 69 6.06 -0.79 6.39
N GLY A 70 7.04 -1.18 7.19
CA GLY A 70 7.97 -2.28 6.94
C GLY A 70 8.46 -2.85 8.26
N GLU A 71 9.67 -3.39 8.34
CA GLU A 71 10.15 -4.19 9.49
C GLU A 71 10.15 -3.48 10.87
N MET A 72 10.07 -2.15 10.89
CA MET A 72 9.94 -1.30 12.08
C MET A 72 8.92 -0.17 11.77
N PRO A 73 7.61 -0.45 11.80
CA PRO A 73 6.61 0.55 11.51
C PRO A 73 6.51 1.49 12.71
N ASN A 74 6.75 2.77 12.47
CA ASN A 74 6.53 3.78 13.48
C ASN A 74 5.04 4.13 13.51
N VAL A 75 4.32 3.61 14.50
CA VAL A 75 2.88 3.88 14.69
C VAL A 75 2.60 5.02 15.66
N TYR A 76 3.64 5.56 16.31
CA TYR A 76 3.53 6.57 17.37
C TYR A 76 4.02 7.96 16.93
N ASN A 77 5.08 8.05 16.13
CA ASN A 77 5.63 9.32 15.66
C ASN A 77 5.53 9.44 14.13
N GLY A 78 4.87 10.49 13.65
CA GLY A 78 4.81 10.83 12.23
C GLY A 78 5.79 11.95 11.89
N ILE A 79 6.77 11.67 11.03
CA ILE A 79 7.64 12.68 10.42
C ILE A 79 7.51 12.55 8.91
N GLY A 80 7.26 13.67 8.23
CA GLY A 80 7.26 13.77 6.77
C GLY A 80 8.24 14.85 6.33
N THR A 81 9.04 14.55 5.33
CA THR A 81 9.85 15.55 4.62
C THR A 81 9.08 16.01 3.40
N VAL A 82 8.87 17.32 3.28
CA VAL A 82 8.18 17.94 2.14
C VAL A 82 9.21 18.70 1.30
N THR A 83 9.15 18.53 -0.03
CA THR A 83 9.95 19.31 -0.97
C THR A 83 9.09 19.95 -2.06
N TYR A 84 9.45 21.18 -2.39
CA TYR A 84 8.90 21.97 -3.49
C TYR A 84 9.84 21.99 -4.71
N ALA A 85 10.99 21.32 -4.65
CA ALA A 85 11.97 21.32 -5.73
C ALA A 85 11.31 20.79 -7.03
N PRO A 86 11.18 21.61 -8.09
CA PRO A 86 10.39 21.26 -9.27
C PRO A 86 10.84 19.95 -9.93
N GLU A 87 12.15 19.72 -9.99
CA GLU A 87 12.74 18.52 -10.59
C GLU A 87 12.41 17.26 -9.78
N ALA A 88 12.39 17.39 -8.45
CA ALA A 88 12.04 16.28 -7.56
C ALA A 88 10.55 15.95 -7.70
N VAL A 89 9.67 16.95 -7.67
CA VAL A 89 8.23 16.76 -7.85
C VAL A 89 7.93 16.12 -9.19
N LYS A 90 8.46 16.69 -10.28
CA LYS A 90 8.23 16.19 -11.64
C LYS A 90 8.69 14.74 -11.82
N LYS A 91 9.87 14.39 -11.32
CA LYS A 91 10.40 13.03 -11.39
C LYS A 91 9.49 12.00 -10.69
N HIS A 92 8.91 12.36 -9.55
CA HIS A 92 8.02 11.47 -8.80
C HIS A 92 6.62 11.41 -9.40
N GLU A 93 6.11 12.50 -9.97
CA GLU A 93 4.87 12.49 -10.77
C GLU A 93 5.01 11.56 -11.99
N ASP A 94 6.09 11.66 -12.75
CA ASP A 94 6.33 10.82 -13.92
C ASP A 94 6.45 9.33 -13.54
N LEU A 95 7.07 9.04 -12.41
CA LEU A 95 7.11 7.70 -11.83
C LEU A 95 5.70 7.23 -11.45
N MET A 96 4.93 8.05 -10.73
CA MET A 96 3.56 7.73 -10.33
C MET A 96 2.68 7.44 -11.55
N ILE A 97 2.69 8.29 -12.57
CA ILE A 97 1.92 8.09 -13.81
C ILE A 97 2.32 6.79 -14.49
N ARG A 98 3.63 6.49 -14.56
CA ARG A 98 4.12 5.25 -15.16
C ARG A 98 3.64 4.01 -14.39
N LEU A 99 3.76 4.02 -13.07
CA LEU A 99 3.29 2.92 -12.21
C LEU A 99 1.77 2.76 -12.32
N TRP A 100 1.03 3.87 -12.28
CA TRP A 100 -0.41 3.88 -12.42
C TRP A 100 -0.88 3.28 -13.74
N ARG A 101 -0.20 3.57 -14.86
CA ARG A 101 -0.54 2.98 -16.17
C ARG A 101 -0.43 1.46 -16.20
N LYS A 102 0.43 0.87 -15.37
CA LYS A 102 0.67 -0.57 -15.30
C LYS A 102 -0.05 -1.27 -14.16
N ALA A 103 -0.64 -0.51 -13.24
CA ALA A 103 -1.30 -1.08 -12.08
C ALA A 103 -2.59 -1.81 -12.47
N HIS A 104 -2.86 -2.95 -11.83
CA HIS A 104 -4.15 -3.62 -11.87
C HIS A 104 -5.16 -2.82 -11.05
N LYS A 105 -6.28 -2.42 -11.66
CA LYS A 105 -7.30 -1.56 -11.07
C LYS A 105 -8.66 -2.24 -11.10
N GLY A 106 -9.66 -1.65 -10.46
CA GLY A 106 -11.01 -2.17 -10.50
C GLY A 106 -11.09 -3.63 -10.02
N ARG A 107 -11.97 -4.37 -10.68
CA ARG A 107 -12.15 -5.82 -10.51
C ARG A 107 -10.89 -6.65 -10.78
N GLU A 108 -9.98 -6.20 -11.66
CA GLU A 108 -8.75 -6.94 -11.94
C GLU A 108 -7.80 -6.90 -10.73
N GLY A 109 -7.63 -5.71 -10.15
CA GLY A 109 -6.85 -5.54 -8.94
C GLY A 109 -7.44 -6.31 -7.75
N GLY A 110 -8.76 -6.25 -7.55
CA GLY A 110 -9.44 -7.04 -6.52
C GLY A 110 -9.20 -8.55 -6.65
N ARG A 111 -9.30 -9.09 -7.88
CA ARG A 111 -8.98 -10.50 -8.15
C ARG A 111 -7.51 -10.86 -7.86
N SER A 112 -6.58 -9.96 -8.14
CA SER A 112 -5.15 -10.17 -7.82
C SER A 112 -4.93 -10.31 -6.32
N ILE A 113 -5.61 -9.46 -5.52
CA ILE A 113 -5.58 -9.53 -4.06
C ILE A 113 -6.15 -10.86 -3.57
N GLU A 114 -7.34 -11.26 -4.03
CA GLU A 114 -7.96 -12.52 -3.61
C GLU A 114 -7.09 -13.74 -3.91
N LYS A 115 -6.47 -13.76 -5.10
CA LYS A 115 -5.56 -14.82 -5.51
C LYS A 115 -4.37 -14.91 -4.56
N THR A 116 -3.82 -13.78 -4.15
CA THR A 116 -2.70 -13.69 -3.20
C THR A 116 -3.09 -14.24 -1.83
N VAL A 117 -4.26 -13.86 -1.31
CA VAL A 117 -4.79 -14.37 -0.03
C VAL A 117 -5.01 -15.88 -0.07
N LYS A 118 -5.64 -16.39 -1.14
CA LYS A 118 -5.84 -17.85 -1.33
C LYS A 118 -4.51 -18.60 -1.39
N GLY A 119 -3.53 -18.07 -2.11
CA GLY A 119 -2.19 -18.66 -2.20
C GLY A 119 -1.41 -18.62 -0.88
N TYR A 120 -1.65 -17.64 -0.01
CA TYR A 120 -1.06 -17.62 1.34
C TYR A 120 -1.65 -18.74 2.21
N LEU A 121 -2.98 -18.91 2.21
CA LEU A 121 -3.66 -19.93 3.00
C LEU A 121 -3.21 -21.35 2.63
N LEU A 122 -3.07 -21.65 1.34
CA LEU A 122 -2.60 -22.95 0.87
C LEU A 122 -1.16 -23.30 1.32
N ARG A 123 -0.35 -22.30 1.70
CA ARG A 123 1.06 -22.49 2.07
C ARG A 123 1.30 -22.50 3.59
N HIS A 124 0.36 -22.02 4.38
CA HIS A 124 0.57 -21.76 5.82
C HIS A 124 -0.56 -22.28 6.72
N VAL A 125 -1.61 -22.88 6.15
CA VAL A 125 -2.78 -23.42 6.90
C VAL A 125 -3.05 -24.90 6.57
N LEU A 126 -2.32 -25.50 5.63
CA LEU A 126 -2.32 -26.94 5.33
C LEU A 126 -0.99 -27.57 5.77
#